data_AF-A0A1V0R946-F1
#
_entry.id   AF-A0A1V0R946-F1
#
_cell.length_a   1.000
_cell.length_b   1.000
_cell.length_c   1.000
_cell.angle_alpha   90.00
_cell.angle_beta   90.00
_cell.angle_gamma   90.00
#
_symmetry.space_group_name_H-M   'P 1'
#
loop_
_entity.id
_entity.type
_entity.pdbx_description
1 polymer ?
#
loop_
_entity_poly.entity_id
_entity_poly.type
_entity_poly.pdbx_seq_one_letter_code
_entity_poly.pdbx_strand_id
1 'polypeptide(L)'
;MLSSSARRGAAVLLSAAVLTTLTACGAAPDQKSGGADGAKNGVQPGAATSVADFGSLEALAAAAQKEGELNVIALPPDWANYGEIIKAFEAKYKIKVNSENPDASSADEIAAVKSRKGQKRAPDVLDLGIAFARSGAAENLFAPYKVTAWDKIPAGQKDADGRWTNDYGGYVSIGCDAARIPTCPQTFADLLKPEYKGKVALNGNPTKSGSAFGGVYAASLANKGSFADIQPGIDFFGQLKKSGNFIPVESTPATVEKGETPISIDWDYLNAGYADQFKGKGVDWKVAVPTDGVYAQYYSQAINKEAPNPAAARLWLEFLYSAEGQNLWLKGYARPVLLPGMTQDGTADQAAVAKLPQVQGTPAFPASEELDKAKATLAEKWDKALS
;
A
#
# COMPACT_ATOMS: atom_id res chain seq x y z
N MET A 1 73.06 -20.74 -0.85
CA MET A 1 73.10 -21.34 -2.19
C MET A 1 71.97 -20.69 -2.97
N LEU A 2 72.29 -19.60 -3.69
CA LEU A 2 72.41 -19.52 -5.17
C LEU A 2 71.02 -19.52 -5.84
N SER A 3 70.62 -18.60 -6.71
CA SER A 3 71.19 -17.35 -7.23
C SER A 3 70.06 -16.67 -8.03
N SER A 4 70.04 -15.35 -8.00
CA SER A 4 69.29 -14.46 -8.90
C SER A 4 69.56 -14.73 -10.39
N SER A 5 68.63 -14.33 -11.27
CA SER A 5 68.91 -13.43 -12.41
C SER A 5 67.64 -13.03 -13.17
N ALA A 6 67.54 -11.74 -13.43
CA ALA A 6 66.50 -11.05 -14.18
C ALA A 6 66.64 -11.20 -15.71
N ARG A 7 65.57 -10.85 -16.46
CA ARG A 7 65.66 -9.90 -17.59
C ARG A 7 64.28 -9.50 -18.13
N ARG A 8 64.08 -8.18 -18.21
CA ARG A 8 63.07 -7.50 -19.03
C ARG A 8 63.48 -7.55 -20.50
N GLY A 9 62.51 -7.53 -21.41
CA GLY A 9 62.72 -7.24 -22.83
C GLY A 9 61.40 -6.95 -23.53
N ALA A 10 61.24 -5.71 -24.00
CA ALA A 10 60.17 -5.24 -24.86
C ALA A 10 60.74 -4.98 -26.26
N ALA A 11 60.00 -5.33 -27.33
CA ALA A 11 60.11 -4.85 -28.72
C ALA A 11 59.00 -5.56 -29.52
N VAL A 12 57.89 -4.94 -29.91
CA VAL A 12 57.65 -4.08 -31.10
C VAL A 12 58.12 -4.71 -32.43
N LEU A 13 57.17 -4.99 -33.35
CA LEU A 13 57.08 -4.47 -34.75
C LEU A 13 56.43 -5.48 -35.73
N LEU A 14 55.41 -4.98 -36.46
CA LEU A 14 55.02 -5.23 -37.87
C LEU A 14 54.72 -6.68 -38.34
N SER A 15 53.90 -6.98 -39.33
CA SER A 15 52.87 -6.35 -40.18
C SER A 15 52.44 -7.48 -41.12
N ALA A 16 51.17 -7.62 -41.44
CA ALA A 16 50.71 -8.05 -42.76
C ALA A 16 49.18 -8.06 -42.81
N ALA A 17 48.64 -7.13 -43.57
CA ALA A 17 47.29 -7.18 -44.07
C ALA A 17 47.16 -8.31 -45.09
N VAL A 18 46.06 -9.06 -45.04
CA VAL A 18 45.47 -9.71 -46.21
C VAL A 18 43.97 -9.45 -46.16
N LEU A 19 43.52 -8.52 -47.02
CA LEU A 19 42.13 -8.40 -47.43
C LEU A 19 41.83 -9.51 -48.45
N THR A 20 40.88 -10.38 -48.13
CA THR A 20 40.13 -11.14 -49.13
C THR A 20 38.64 -10.99 -48.85
N THR A 21 37.98 -10.23 -49.72
CA THR A 21 36.54 -10.15 -49.84
C THR A 21 36.01 -11.46 -50.43
N LEU A 22 35.11 -12.15 -49.73
CA LEU A 22 34.21 -13.14 -50.30
C LEU A 22 32.85 -13.03 -49.62
N THR A 23 31.92 -12.41 -50.34
CA THR A 23 30.48 -12.56 -50.16
C THR A 23 30.09 -14.02 -50.41
N ALA A 24 29.56 -14.69 -49.38
CA ALA A 24 28.77 -15.90 -49.55
C ALA A 24 27.63 -15.88 -48.52
N CYS A 25 26.40 -15.85 -49.04
CA CYS A 25 25.17 -16.05 -48.28
C CYS A 25 25.20 -17.45 -47.65
N GLY A 26 24.99 -17.51 -46.33
CA GLY A 26 24.81 -18.76 -45.59
C GLY A 26 23.90 -18.48 -44.40
N ALA A 27 22.62 -18.84 -44.56
CA ALA A 27 21.62 -18.74 -43.52
C ALA A 27 21.99 -19.64 -42.33
N ALA A 28 22.04 -19.04 -41.13
CA ALA A 28 22.07 -19.74 -39.85
C ALA A 28 20.69 -19.60 -39.17
N PRO A 29 20.18 -20.63 -38.48
CA PRO A 29 18.79 -20.69 -38.04
C PRO A 29 18.52 -19.80 -36.83
N ASP A 30 17.33 -19.21 -36.84
CA ASP A 30 16.75 -18.36 -35.81
C ASP A 30 16.76 -19.00 -34.42
N GLN A 31 17.44 -18.35 -33.48
CA GLN A 31 17.08 -18.46 -32.07
C GLN A 31 15.73 -17.79 -31.88
N LYS A 32 14.68 -18.61 -31.74
CA LYS A 32 13.36 -18.19 -31.26
C LYS A 32 13.49 -17.56 -29.88
N SER A 33 13.61 -16.24 -29.85
CA SER A 33 13.11 -15.44 -28.73
C SER A 33 11.58 -15.53 -28.77
N GLY A 34 10.99 -15.98 -27.66
CA GLY A 34 9.53 -16.06 -27.53
C GLY A 34 8.92 -14.68 -27.68
N GLY A 35 8.22 -14.47 -28.79
CA GLY A 35 7.59 -13.21 -29.15
C GLY A 35 6.53 -12.78 -28.14
N ALA A 36 6.72 -11.60 -27.58
CA ALA A 36 5.71 -10.84 -26.89
C ALA A 36 4.85 -10.08 -27.93
N ASP A 37 3.92 -10.78 -28.58
CA ASP A 37 2.85 -10.12 -29.33
C ASP A 37 1.67 -9.89 -28.36
N GLY A 38 1.71 -8.73 -27.70
CA GLY A 38 0.76 -8.35 -26.64
C GLY A 38 0.30 -6.89 -26.65
N ALA A 39 0.73 -6.06 -27.60
CA ALA A 39 0.23 -4.69 -27.75
C ALA A 39 0.01 -4.40 -29.22
N LYS A 40 -1.16 -3.86 -29.59
CA LYS A 40 -1.41 -3.39 -30.97
C LYS A 40 -0.40 -2.31 -31.42
N ASN A 41 0.29 -1.68 -30.47
CA ASN A 41 1.26 -0.60 -30.69
C ASN A 41 2.74 -1.01 -30.47
N GLY A 42 3.03 -2.30 -30.25
CA GLY A 42 4.42 -2.78 -30.08
C GLY A 42 5.13 -2.35 -28.78
N VAL A 43 4.42 -1.73 -27.84
CA VAL A 43 4.95 -1.34 -26.53
C VAL A 43 5.10 -2.58 -25.64
N GLN A 44 6.29 -2.77 -25.06
CA GLN A 44 6.51 -3.82 -24.08
C GLN A 44 5.64 -3.58 -22.84
N PRO A 45 4.91 -4.59 -22.31
CA PRO A 45 3.97 -4.39 -21.21
C PRO A 45 4.56 -3.66 -19.99
N GLY A 46 5.83 -3.95 -19.63
CA GLY A 46 6.53 -3.27 -18.53
C GLY A 46 6.78 -1.77 -18.73
N ALA A 47 6.78 -1.28 -19.98
CA ALA A 47 6.98 0.12 -20.33
C ALA A 47 5.68 0.90 -20.53
N ALA A 48 4.53 0.23 -20.56
CA ALA A 48 3.24 0.89 -20.74
C ALA A 48 2.89 1.80 -19.57
N THR A 49 2.40 2.99 -19.85
CA THR A 49 2.04 4.03 -18.88
C THR A 49 0.54 4.30 -18.84
N SER A 50 -0.24 3.70 -19.75
CA SER A 50 -1.69 3.73 -19.75
C SER A 50 -2.27 2.57 -20.55
N VAL A 51 -3.59 2.37 -20.49
CA VAL A 51 -4.29 1.38 -21.33
C VAL A 51 -4.14 1.66 -22.83
N ALA A 52 -3.89 2.92 -23.23
CA ALA A 52 -3.71 3.30 -24.63
C ALA A 52 -2.49 2.64 -25.28
N ASP A 53 -1.46 2.30 -24.48
CA ASP A 53 -0.26 1.61 -24.96
C ASP A 53 -0.57 0.16 -25.39
N PHE A 54 -1.60 -0.46 -24.80
CA PHE A 54 -2.13 -1.76 -25.22
C PHE A 54 -3.15 -1.63 -26.36
N GLY A 55 -3.72 -0.43 -26.54
CA GLY A 55 -4.73 -0.08 -27.53
C GLY A 55 -6.17 -0.20 -27.02
N SER A 56 -6.44 -1.07 -26.04
CA SER A 56 -7.73 -1.14 -25.34
C SER A 56 -7.62 -1.93 -24.03
N LEU A 57 -8.65 -1.85 -23.19
CA LEU A 57 -8.72 -2.62 -21.94
C LEU A 57 -8.79 -4.13 -22.22
N GLU A 58 -9.46 -4.54 -23.28
CA GLU A 58 -9.53 -5.95 -23.71
C GLU A 58 -8.16 -6.47 -24.15
N ALA A 59 -7.36 -5.62 -24.84
CA ALA A 59 -6.00 -5.98 -25.23
C ALA A 59 -5.08 -6.11 -24.00
N LEU A 60 -5.21 -5.21 -23.03
CA LEU A 60 -4.53 -5.32 -21.73
C LEU A 60 -4.95 -6.60 -20.98
N ALA A 61 -6.25 -6.89 -20.93
CA ALA A 61 -6.76 -8.11 -20.30
C ALA A 61 -6.22 -9.37 -20.97
N ALA A 62 -6.17 -9.42 -22.30
CA ALA A 62 -5.60 -10.54 -23.03
C ALA A 62 -4.09 -10.69 -22.78
N ALA A 63 -3.34 -9.60 -22.66
CA ALA A 63 -1.92 -9.64 -22.30
C ALA A 63 -1.71 -10.16 -20.87
N ALA A 64 -2.49 -9.68 -19.91
CA ALA A 64 -2.47 -10.13 -18.53
C ALA A 64 -2.87 -11.61 -18.38
N GLN A 65 -3.85 -12.08 -19.16
CA GLN A 65 -4.24 -13.49 -19.20
C GLN A 65 -3.15 -14.40 -19.77
N LYS A 66 -2.30 -13.89 -20.68
CA LYS A 66 -1.12 -14.63 -21.17
C LYS A 66 -0.04 -14.75 -20.11
N GLU A 67 0.12 -13.74 -19.24
CA GLU A 67 0.99 -13.82 -18.05
C GLU A 67 0.41 -14.83 -17.04
N GLY A 68 -0.91 -14.81 -16.84
CA GLY A 68 -1.68 -15.87 -16.16
C GLY A 68 -1.70 -15.78 -14.64
N GLU A 69 -0.84 -14.95 -14.04
CA GLU A 69 -0.79 -14.72 -12.60
C GLU A 69 -0.52 -13.26 -12.20
N LEU A 70 -0.87 -12.92 -10.96
CA LEU A 70 -0.55 -11.67 -10.28
C LEU A 70 -0.01 -12.00 -8.89
N ASN A 71 1.19 -11.53 -8.57
CA ASN A 71 1.79 -11.65 -7.25
C ASN A 71 1.47 -10.43 -6.41
N VAL A 72 0.87 -10.66 -5.25
CA VAL A 72 0.53 -9.62 -4.27
C VAL A 72 1.17 -9.92 -2.92
N ILE A 73 1.35 -8.89 -2.13
CA ILE A 73 1.84 -8.93 -0.75
C ILE A 73 1.04 -7.92 0.08
N ALA A 74 0.90 -8.14 1.39
CA ALA A 74 0.21 -7.20 2.28
C ALA A 74 -1.26 -6.92 1.91
N LEU A 75 -1.95 -7.89 1.28
CA LEU A 75 -3.38 -7.78 0.96
C LEU A 75 -4.20 -8.78 1.81
N PRO A 76 -4.37 -8.57 3.12
CA PRO A 76 -5.10 -9.49 3.96
C PRO A 76 -6.60 -9.51 3.61
N PRO A 77 -7.27 -10.68 3.58
CA PRO A 77 -8.65 -10.77 3.11
C PRO A 77 -9.68 -9.91 3.85
N ASP A 78 -9.44 -9.64 5.14
CA ASP A 78 -10.26 -8.84 6.04
C ASP A 78 -9.93 -7.34 5.99
N TRP A 79 -8.87 -6.94 5.29
CA TRP A 79 -8.53 -5.53 5.10
C TRP A 79 -9.34 -4.92 3.96
N ALA A 80 -10.21 -3.97 4.30
CA ALA A 80 -11.02 -3.22 3.35
C ALA A 80 -11.75 -4.07 2.29
N ASN A 81 -12.04 -5.36 2.56
CA ASN A 81 -12.66 -6.32 1.63
C ASN A 81 -11.74 -6.88 0.51
N TYR A 82 -10.41 -6.89 0.69
CA TYR A 82 -9.48 -7.52 -0.27
C TYR A 82 -9.84 -8.97 -0.60
N GLY A 83 -10.41 -9.72 0.35
CA GLY A 83 -10.82 -11.11 0.14
C GLY A 83 -11.85 -11.29 -0.98
N GLU A 84 -12.80 -10.36 -1.14
CA GLU A 84 -13.75 -10.38 -2.25
C GLU A 84 -13.17 -9.74 -3.51
N ILE A 85 -12.33 -8.70 -3.38
CA ILE A 85 -11.69 -8.02 -4.51
C ILE A 85 -10.79 -8.98 -5.28
N ILE A 86 -9.97 -9.75 -4.57
CA ILE A 86 -9.11 -10.78 -5.16
C ILE A 86 -9.99 -11.82 -5.89
N LYS A 87 -11.03 -12.35 -5.22
CA LYS A 87 -11.93 -13.33 -5.83
C LYS A 87 -12.64 -12.79 -7.07
N ALA A 88 -13.10 -11.54 -7.03
CA ALA A 88 -13.77 -10.89 -8.15
C ALA A 88 -12.82 -10.70 -9.34
N PHE A 89 -11.58 -10.28 -9.09
CA PHE A 89 -10.55 -10.17 -10.12
C PHE A 89 -10.21 -11.53 -10.75
N GLU A 90 -9.95 -12.55 -9.93
CA GLU A 90 -9.66 -13.91 -10.40
C GLU A 90 -10.83 -14.46 -11.23
N ALA A 91 -12.07 -14.28 -10.75
CA ALA A 91 -13.26 -14.75 -11.43
C ALA A 91 -13.49 -14.02 -12.76
N LYS A 92 -13.26 -12.70 -12.81
CA LYS A 92 -13.50 -11.87 -14.00
C LYS A 92 -12.46 -12.11 -15.08
N TYR A 93 -11.18 -12.12 -14.72
CA TYR A 93 -10.09 -12.16 -15.69
C TYR A 93 -9.45 -13.53 -15.86
N LYS A 94 -9.78 -14.51 -15.01
CA LYS A 94 -9.18 -15.85 -15.03
C LYS A 94 -7.66 -15.83 -14.83
N ILE A 95 -7.18 -14.87 -14.05
CA ILE A 95 -5.78 -14.71 -13.64
C ILE A 95 -5.69 -15.14 -12.18
N LYS A 96 -4.72 -15.98 -11.85
CA LYS A 96 -4.51 -16.43 -10.46
C LYS A 96 -3.82 -15.34 -9.64
N VAL A 97 -4.30 -15.06 -8.44
CA VAL A 97 -3.61 -14.16 -7.49
C VAL A 97 -2.80 -15.00 -6.50
N ASN A 98 -1.47 -14.83 -6.54
CA ASN A 98 -0.56 -15.42 -5.57
C ASN A 98 -0.34 -14.42 -4.43
N SER A 99 -1.01 -14.63 -3.29
CA SER A 99 -0.85 -13.77 -2.10
C SER A 99 0.24 -14.31 -1.18
N GLU A 100 1.32 -13.54 -1.00
CA GLU A 100 2.40 -13.84 -0.06
C GLU A 100 2.34 -12.90 1.14
N ASN A 101 2.46 -13.43 2.35
CA ASN A 101 2.52 -12.65 3.59
C ASN A 101 1.43 -11.54 3.66
N PRO A 102 0.14 -11.93 3.73
CA PRO A 102 -0.97 -10.97 3.73
C PRO A 102 -0.88 -9.94 4.85
N ASP A 103 -0.26 -10.27 5.98
CA ASP A 103 -0.14 -9.39 7.15
C ASP A 103 1.16 -8.56 7.15
N ALA A 104 1.84 -8.46 5.99
CA ALA A 104 3.04 -7.65 5.83
C ALA A 104 2.76 -6.15 6.01
N SER A 105 3.76 -5.39 6.48
CA SER A 105 3.67 -3.93 6.54
C SER A 105 4.10 -3.26 5.22
N SER A 106 3.75 -1.99 5.04
CA SER A 106 4.21 -1.20 3.89
C SER A 106 5.75 -1.16 3.76
N ALA A 107 6.48 -1.21 4.88
CA ALA A 107 7.93 -1.34 4.84
C ALA A 107 8.40 -2.71 4.32
N ASP A 108 7.69 -3.79 4.64
CA ASP A 108 8.00 -5.14 4.19
C ASP A 108 7.71 -5.30 2.69
N GLU A 109 6.65 -4.67 2.16
CA GLU A 109 6.36 -4.64 0.72
C GLU A 109 7.50 -3.96 -0.05
N ILE A 110 7.96 -2.78 0.41
CA ILE A 110 9.11 -2.07 -0.18
C ILE A 110 10.38 -2.94 -0.09
N ALA A 111 10.61 -3.62 1.04
CA ALA A 111 11.74 -4.51 1.20
C ALA A 111 11.66 -5.73 0.27
N ALA A 112 10.45 -6.26 0.02
CA ALA A 112 10.21 -7.35 -0.92
C ALA A 112 10.54 -6.93 -2.36
N VAL A 113 10.10 -5.74 -2.79
CA VAL A 113 10.47 -5.18 -4.11
C VAL A 113 11.99 -5.09 -4.27
N LYS A 114 12.68 -4.52 -3.27
CA LYS A 114 14.15 -4.35 -3.33
C LYS A 114 14.90 -5.68 -3.34
N SER A 115 14.54 -6.60 -2.45
CA SER A 115 15.27 -7.86 -2.26
C SER A 115 14.97 -8.91 -3.32
N ARG A 116 13.84 -8.81 -4.02
CA ARG A 116 13.36 -9.80 -5.00
C ARG A 116 13.41 -9.30 -6.43
N LYS A 117 14.05 -8.15 -6.65
CA LYS A 117 14.34 -7.58 -7.96
C LYS A 117 14.76 -8.66 -8.98
N GLY A 118 14.05 -8.75 -10.11
CA GLY A 118 14.28 -9.75 -11.16
C GLY A 118 13.84 -11.19 -10.86
N GLN A 119 13.28 -11.48 -9.68
CA GLN A 119 12.76 -12.82 -9.34
C GLN A 119 11.28 -12.96 -9.72
N LYS A 120 10.88 -14.17 -10.14
CA LYS A 120 9.47 -14.49 -10.48
C LYS A 120 8.48 -14.32 -9.32
N ARG A 121 8.98 -14.32 -8.08
CA ARG A 121 8.16 -14.15 -6.86
C ARG A 121 8.16 -12.71 -6.34
N ALA A 122 8.73 -11.75 -7.09
CA ALA A 122 8.62 -10.35 -6.72
C ALA A 122 7.14 -9.94 -6.76
N PRO A 123 6.68 -9.11 -5.82
CA PRO A 123 5.31 -8.59 -5.90
C PRO A 123 5.17 -7.75 -7.16
N ASP A 124 4.03 -7.87 -7.84
CA ASP A 124 3.71 -7.11 -9.04
C ASP A 124 3.14 -5.74 -8.70
N VAL A 125 2.35 -5.68 -7.62
CA VAL A 125 1.66 -4.50 -7.12
C VAL A 125 1.87 -4.35 -5.62
N LEU A 126 1.66 -3.14 -5.11
CA LEU A 126 1.80 -2.77 -3.71
C LEU A 126 0.62 -1.92 -3.26
N ASP A 127 0.25 -2.02 -1.99
CA ASP A 127 -0.79 -1.21 -1.34
C ASP A 127 -0.25 -0.51 -0.09
N LEU A 128 0.24 0.72 -0.28
CA LEU A 128 1.10 1.36 0.70
C LEU A 128 0.40 2.50 1.40
N GLY A 129 0.67 2.70 2.69
CA GLY A 129 0.42 4.00 3.30
C GLY A 129 1.15 5.10 2.51
N ILE A 130 0.50 6.23 2.21
CA ILE A 130 1.00 7.24 1.26
C ILE A 130 2.45 7.70 1.52
N ALA A 131 2.89 7.81 2.79
CA ALA A 131 4.27 8.19 3.12
C ALA A 131 5.31 7.11 2.69
N PHE A 132 4.90 5.85 2.61
CA PHE A 132 5.71 4.75 2.09
C PHE A 132 5.69 4.73 0.56
N ALA A 133 4.54 4.94 -0.06
CA ALA A 133 4.43 5.09 -1.52
C ALA A 133 5.34 6.21 -2.04
N ARG A 134 5.34 7.36 -1.37
CA ARG A 134 6.17 8.50 -1.78
C ARG A 134 7.66 8.25 -1.61
N SER A 135 8.07 7.58 -0.52
CA SER A 135 9.48 7.16 -0.39
C SER A 135 9.87 6.13 -1.45
N GLY A 136 9.02 5.16 -1.78
CA GLY A 136 9.30 4.17 -2.81
C GLY A 136 9.40 4.79 -4.21
N ALA A 137 8.56 5.77 -4.51
CA ALA A 137 8.63 6.54 -5.74
C ALA A 137 9.89 7.41 -5.83
N ALA A 138 10.31 8.03 -4.73
CA ALA A 138 11.58 8.79 -4.65
C ALA A 138 12.80 7.87 -4.86
N GLU A 139 12.70 6.62 -4.44
CA GLU A 139 13.70 5.56 -4.71
C GLU A 139 13.57 4.91 -6.09
N ASN A 140 12.66 5.39 -6.96
CA ASN A 140 12.44 4.90 -8.32
C ASN A 140 12.06 3.41 -8.39
N LEU A 141 11.33 2.91 -7.39
CA LEU A 141 10.92 1.51 -7.29
C LEU A 141 9.66 1.19 -8.12
N PHE A 142 8.92 2.20 -8.56
CA PHE A 142 7.60 2.01 -9.17
C PHE A 142 7.57 2.36 -10.65
N ALA A 143 6.81 1.59 -11.42
CA ALA A 143 6.47 1.93 -12.79
C ALA A 143 5.35 2.97 -12.83
N PRO A 144 5.44 4.00 -13.69
CA PRO A 144 4.34 4.93 -13.90
C PRO A 144 3.18 4.24 -14.63
N TYR A 145 1.96 4.42 -14.14
CA TYR A 145 0.73 4.01 -14.82
C TYR A 145 -0.45 4.90 -14.45
N LYS A 146 -1.12 5.45 -15.47
CA LYS A 146 -2.33 6.28 -15.33
C LYS A 146 -3.53 5.46 -15.76
N VAL A 147 -4.35 5.08 -14.78
CA VAL A 147 -5.60 4.32 -14.99
C VAL A 147 -6.59 5.09 -15.87
N THR A 148 -7.55 4.40 -16.49
CA THR A 148 -8.61 5.05 -17.28
C THR A 148 -9.38 6.14 -16.53
N ALA A 149 -9.55 5.99 -15.21
CA ALA A 149 -10.21 6.96 -14.35
C ALA A 149 -9.30 8.12 -13.88
N TRP A 150 -8.09 8.26 -14.41
CA TRP A 150 -7.04 9.16 -13.89
C TRP A 150 -7.52 10.58 -13.62
N ASP A 151 -8.28 11.17 -14.56
CA ASP A 151 -8.72 12.57 -14.47
C ASP A 151 -9.79 12.80 -13.40
N LYS A 152 -10.47 11.75 -12.95
CA LYS A 152 -11.45 11.80 -11.86
C LYS A 152 -10.80 11.71 -10.47
N ILE A 153 -9.52 11.33 -10.41
CA ILE A 153 -8.78 11.23 -9.15
C ILE A 153 -8.27 12.62 -8.75
N PRO A 154 -8.57 13.11 -7.53
CA PRO A 154 -8.09 14.41 -7.06
C PRO A 154 -6.57 14.57 -7.17
N ALA A 155 -6.09 15.76 -7.53
CA ALA A 155 -4.67 16.00 -7.78
C ALA A 155 -3.77 15.73 -6.55
N GLY A 156 -4.26 16.03 -5.34
CA GLY A 156 -3.53 15.75 -4.09
C GLY A 156 -3.53 14.27 -3.69
N GLN A 157 -4.19 13.40 -4.46
CA GLN A 157 -4.36 11.97 -4.19
C GLN A 157 -3.67 11.10 -5.25
N LYS A 158 -2.76 11.67 -6.04
CA LYS A 158 -1.99 10.94 -7.05
C LYS A 158 -0.63 11.59 -7.32
N ASP A 159 0.34 10.77 -7.73
CA ASP A 159 1.61 11.26 -8.28
C ASP A 159 1.39 11.84 -9.68
N ALA A 160 1.97 13.00 -10.01
CA ALA A 160 1.79 13.60 -11.34
C ALA A 160 2.27 12.68 -12.49
N ASP A 161 3.29 11.87 -12.23
CA ASP A 161 3.88 10.93 -13.18
C ASP A 161 3.19 9.55 -13.14
N GLY A 162 2.24 9.32 -12.24
CA GLY A 162 1.52 8.04 -12.12
C GLY A 162 2.31 6.94 -11.44
N ARG A 163 3.36 7.25 -10.66
CA ARG A 163 4.14 6.22 -9.94
C ARG A 163 3.40 5.64 -8.73
N TRP A 164 2.45 6.38 -8.17
CA TRP A 164 1.53 5.91 -7.13
C TRP A 164 0.21 6.68 -7.26
N THR A 165 -0.86 6.07 -6.80
CA THR A 165 -2.21 6.63 -6.86
C THR A 165 -3.00 6.17 -5.66
N ASN A 166 -3.72 7.07 -4.98
CA ASN A 166 -4.57 6.68 -3.86
C ASN A 166 -5.80 5.93 -4.35
N ASP A 167 -6.24 4.89 -3.63
CA ASP A 167 -7.35 4.02 -4.04
C ASP A 167 -8.53 4.05 -3.06
N TYR A 168 -8.30 3.76 -1.77
CA TYR A 168 -9.30 3.81 -0.71
C TYR A 168 -8.70 4.39 0.57
N GLY A 169 -9.57 4.89 1.44
CA GLY A 169 -9.13 5.54 2.65
C GLY A 169 -10.19 5.57 3.74
N GLY A 170 -9.80 6.16 4.86
CA GLY A 170 -10.61 6.25 6.06
C GLY A 170 -10.13 7.35 6.99
N TYR A 171 -10.74 7.35 8.16
CA TYR A 171 -10.35 8.20 9.27
C TYR A 171 -9.75 7.33 10.36
N VAL A 172 -8.74 7.82 11.06
CA VAL A 172 -8.31 7.14 12.29
C VAL A 172 -9.48 7.17 13.27
N SER A 173 -9.66 6.06 13.98
CA SER A 173 -10.74 5.81 14.90
C SER A 173 -10.25 5.05 16.13
N ILE A 174 -11.08 5.05 17.15
CA ILE A 174 -10.93 4.26 18.36
C ILE A 174 -12.01 3.19 18.33
N GLY A 175 -11.58 1.93 18.25
CA GLY A 175 -12.41 0.74 18.46
C GLY A 175 -12.37 0.31 19.92
N CYS A 176 -13.48 -0.17 20.46
CA CYS A 176 -13.56 -0.57 21.87
C CYS A 176 -14.58 -1.69 22.11
N ASP A 177 -14.20 -2.72 22.85
CA ASP A 177 -15.10 -3.78 23.31
C ASP A 177 -15.89 -3.33 24.55
N ALA A 178 -17.11 -2.84 24.36
CA ALA A 178 -17.99 -2.35 25.43
C ALA A 178 -18.45 -3.47 26.39
N ALA A 179 -18.32 -4.75 26.02
CA ALA A 179 -18.59 -5.86 26.94
C ALA A 179 -17.50 -5.96 28.04
N ARG A 180 -16.27 -5.52 27.74
CA ARG A 180 -15.12 -5.53 28.67
C ARG A 180 -14.78 -4.15 29.22
N ILE A 181 -15.14 -3.10 28.51
CA ILE A 181 -14.84 -1.70 28.82
C ILE A 181 -16.15 -0.93 29.00
N PRO A 182 -16.65 -0.75 30.24
CA PRO A 182 -17.96 -0.13 30.48
C PRO A 182 -18.11 1.29 29.91
N THR A 183 -17.00 2.02 29.81
CA THR A 183 -16.97 3.35 29.21
C THR A 183 -15.92 3.38 28.12
N CYS A 184 -16.34 3.24 26.87
CA CYS A 184 -15.43 3.26 25.74
C CYS A 184 -14.88 4.68 25.49
N PRO A 185 -13.55 4.84 25.33
CA PRO A 185 -12.96 6.13 25.01
C PRO A 185 -13.47 6.66 23.67
N GLN A 186 -13.70 7.97 23.59
CA GLN A 186 -14.19 8.63 22.37
C GLN A 186 -13.14 9.59 21.78
N THR A 187 -12.12 9.93 22.56
CA THR A 187 -11.10 10.93 22.23
C THR A 187 -9.71 10.40 22.56
N PHE A 188 -8.66 10.97 21.98
CA PHE A 188 -7.29 10.63 22.38
C PHE A 188 -7.01 11.04 23.82
N ALA A 189 -7.61 12.14 24.29
CA ALA A 189 -7.52 12.55 25.70
C ALA A 189 -8.06 11.46 26.66
N ASP A 190 -9.16 10.78 26.29
CA ASP A 190 -9.70 9.70 27.11
C ASP A 190 -8.70 8.55 27.29
N LEU A 191 -7.93 8.20 26.26
CA LEU A 191 -7.01 7.06 26.29
C LEU A 191 -5.93 7.16 27.38
N LEU A 192 -5.66 8.34 27.93
CA LEU A 192 -4.72 8.55 29.05
C LEU A 192 -5.33 8.26 30.43
N LYS A 193 -6.66 8.06 30.52
CA LYS A 193 -7.34 7.82 31.79
C LYS A 193 -6.86 6.51 32.46
N PRO A 194 -6.71 6.48 33.81
CA PRO A 194 -6.17 5.31 34.51
C PRO A 194 -6.99 4.01 34.33
N GLU A 195 -8.29 4.10 34.07
CA GLU A 195 -9.12 2.90 33.84
C GLU A 195 -8.75 2.12 32.57
N TYR A 196 -7.98 2.72 31.67
CA TYR A 196 -7.50 2.10 30.42
C TYR A 196 -6.09 1.49 30.52
N LYS A 197 -5.58 1.30 31.74
CA LYS A 197 -4.31 0.61 31.98
C LYS A 197 -4.30 -0.77 31.33
N GLY A 198 -3.29 -1.04 30.51
CA GLY A 198 -3.07 -2.30 29.82
C GLY A 198 -4.10 -2.63 28.73
N LYS A 199 -4.73 -1.62 28.11
CA LYS A 199 -5.87 -1.85 27.20
C LYS A 199 -5.75 -1.23 25.82
N VAL A 200 -4.86 -0.24 25.63
CA VAL A 200 -4.79 0.56 24.40
C VAL A 200 -3.73 0.00 23.46
N ALA A 201 -4.17 -0.51 22.31
CA ALA A 201 -3.32 -1.05 21.26
C ALA A 201 -3.32 -0.17 20.00
N LEU A 202 -2.27 -0.33 19.21
CA LEU A 202 -2.13 0.27 17.89
C LEU A 202 -2.01 -0.86 16.85
N ASN A 203 -2.52 -0.65 15.64
CA ASN A 203 -2.37 -1.62 14.55
C ASN A 203 -0.97 -1.53 13.89
N GLY A 204 0.00 -2.13 14.59
CA GLY A 204 1.37 -2.33 14.12
C GLY A 204 2.37 -1.29 14.63
N ASN A 205 3.59 -1.35 14.11
CA ASN A 205 4.65 -0.39 14.43
C ASN A 205 4.57 0.82 13.48
N PRO A 206 4.44 2.07 13.97
CA PRO A 206 4.22 3.23 13.10
C PRO A 206 5.44 3.59 12.24
N THR A 207 6.63 3.07 12.56
CA THR A 207 7.82 3.23 11.69
C THR A 207 7.76 2.34 10.44
N LYS A 208 6.82 1.38 10.39
CA LYS A 208 6.68 0.37 9.33
C LYS A 208 5.28 0.31 8.71
N SER A 209 4.24 0.48 9.52
CA SER A 209 2.82 0.36 9.14
C SER A 209 2.20 1.73 8.85
N GLY A 210 1.49 1.83 7.72
CA GLY A 210 0.73 3.02 7.35
C GLY A 210 -0.42 3.34 8.31
N SER A 211 -1.10 2.32 8.87
CA SER A 211 -2.16 2.51 9.86
C SER A 211 -1.61 3.08 11.16
N ALA A 212 -0.60 2.42 11.73
CA ALA A 212 0.04 2.89 12.95
C ALA A 212 0.60 4.31 12.79
N PHE A 213 1.21 4.62 11.64
CA PHE A 213 1.65 5.97 11.30
C PHE A 213 0.50 6.99 11.35
N GLY A 214 -0.66 6.64 10.78
CA GLY A 214 -1.88 7.43 10.87
C GLY A 214 -2.34 7.65 12.32
N GLY A 215 -2.29 6.60 13.15
CA GLY A 215 -2.61 6.69 14.58
C GLY A 215 -1.75 7.70 15.34
N VAL A 216 -0.45 7.77 15.03
CA VAL A 216 0.45 8.80 15.60
C VAL A 216 0.11 10.20 15.09
N TYR A 217 -0.25 10.34 13.82
CA TYR A 217 -0.70 11.62 13.28
C TYR A 217 -1.98 12.13 13.95
N ALA A 218 -2.97 11.26 14.09
CA ALA A 218 -4.23 11.58 14.77
C ALA A 218 -4.00 11.98 16.23
N ALA A 219 -3.12 11.25 16.94
CA ALA A 219 -2.68 11.63 18.28
C ALA A 219 -2.00 13.01 18.29
N SER A 220 -1.20 13.33 17.27
CA SER A 220 -0.56 14.64 17.18
C SER A 220 -1.58 15.76 17.06
N LEU A 221 -2.56 15.62 16.17
CA LEU A 221 -3.65 16.59 16.00
C LEU A 221 -4.45 16.78 17.31
N ALA A 222 -4.70 15.70 18.05
CA ALA A 222 -5.34 15.75 19.36
C ALA A 222 -4.51 16.41 20.46
N ASN A 223 -3.19 16.46 20.31
CA ASN A 223 -2.27 16.92 21.35
C ASN A 223 -1.55 18.22 20.96
N LYS A 224 -2.24 19.12 20.25
CA LYS A 224 -1.76 20.46 19.84
C LYS A 224 -0.67 20.44 18.75
N GLY A 225 -0.52 19.33 18.05
CA GLY A 225 0.29 19.23 16.84
C GLY A 225 -0.44 19.76 15.62
N SER A 226 0.14 19.47 14.45
CA SER A 226 -0.41 19.83 13.14
C SER A 226 0.09 18.83 12.10
N PHE A 227 -0.34 18.97 10.84
CA PHE A 227 0.26 18.17 9.76
C PHE A 227 1.78 18.40 9.64
N ALA A 228 2.26 19.62 9.89
CA ALA A 228 3.67 19.95 9.85
C ALA A 228 4.49 19.47 11.09
N ASP A 229 3.81 18.99 12.14
CA ASP A 229 4.43 18.59 13.41
C ASP A 229 3.78 17.35 14.01
N ILE A 230 4.43 16.20 13.84
CA ILE A 230 4.01 14.91 14.40
C ILE A 230 4.52 14.68 15.84
N GLN A 231 5.44 15.53 16.34
CA GLN A 231 6.10 15.30 17.64
C GLN A 231 5.11 15.13 18.79
N PRO A 232 4.03 15.94 18.90
CA PRO A 232 3.05 15.77 19.97
C PRO A 232 2.38 14.38 19.99
N GLY A 233 2.21 13.75 18.83
CA GLY A 233 1.69 12.38 18.74
C GLY A 233 2.68 11.35 19.29
N ILE A 234 3.96 11.51 18.98
CA ILE A 234 5.04 10.66 19.52
C ILE A 234 5.10 10.80 21.05
N ASP A 235 5.03 12.04 21.55
CA ASP A 235 5.05 12.33 22.98
C ASP A 235 3.82 11.76 23.69
N PHE A 236 2.64 11.81 23.04
CA PHE A 236 1.42 11.18 23.54
C PHE A 236 1.58 9.68 23.74
N PHE A 237 2.12 8.93 22.76
CA PHE A 237 2.36 7.50 22.91
C PHE A 237 3.42 7.19 23.97
N GLY A 238 4.44 8.05 24.11
CA GLY A 238 5.38 7.97 25.24
C GLY A 238 4.70 8.15 26.60
N GLN A 239 3.74 9.07 26.71
CA GLN A 239 2.92 9.25 27.92
C GLN A 239 2.01 8.04 28.17
N LEU A 240 1.37 7.52 27.11
CA LEU A 240 0.50 6.35 27.17
C LEU A 240 1.26 5.09 27.62
N LYS A 241 2.51 4.92 27.19
CA LYS A 241 3.41 3.89 27.71
C LYS A 241 3.75 4.13 29.19
N LYS A 242 4.12 5.36 29.56
CA LYS A 242 4.49 5.71 30.95
C LYS A 242 3.34 5.53 31.94
N SER A 243 2.09 5.81 31.54
CA SER A 243 0.91 5.55 32.38
C SER A 243 0.56 4.05 32.47
N GLY A 244 1.14 3.23 31.60
CA GLY A 244 0.87 1.80 31.49
C GLY A 244 -0.40 1.47 30.71
N ASN A 245 -0.98 2.42 29.98
CA ASN A 245 -2.18 2.22 29.17
C ASN A 245 -1.87 1.54 27.83
N PHE A 246 -0.72 1.86 27.24
CA PHE A 246 -0.28 1.29 25.97
C PHE A 246 0.19 -0.16 26.14
N ILE A 247 -0.30 -1.06 25.29
CA ILE A 247 0.17 -2.45 25.22
C ILE A 247 1.00 -2.67 23.95
N PRO A 248 2.16 -3.36 24.05
CA PRO A 248 3.00 -3.68 22.90
C PRO A 248 2.45 -4.93 22.16
N VAL A 249 1.13 -4.99 21.98
CA VAL A 249 0.44 -6.05 21.25
C VAL A 249 -0.29 -5.39 20.10
N GLU A 250 -0.06 -5.89 18.89
CA GLU A 250 -0.71 -5.40 17.68
C GLU A 250 -2.21 -5.68 17.73
N SER A 251 -3.01 -4.67 17.42
CA SER A 251 -4.45 -4.83 17.32
C SER A 251 -4.82 -5.53 16.01
N THR A 252 -5.31 -6.77 16.13
CA THR A 252 -5.85 -7.58 15.03
C THR A 252 -7.25 -8.10 15.41
N PRO A 253 -8.05 -8.63 14.48
CA PRO A 253 -9.32 -9.22 14.86
C PRO A 253 -9.15 -10.37 15.87
N ALA A 254 -8.06 -11.14 15.76
CA ALA A 254 -7.78 -12.26 16.65
C ALA A 254 -7.43 -11.81 18.08
N THR A 255 -6.65 -10.75 18.26
CA THR A 255 -6.29 -10.22 19.58
C THR A 255 -7.47 -9.49 20.23
N VAL A 256 -8.35 -8.87 19.44
CA VAL A 256 -9.61 -8.28 19.91
C VAL A 256 -10.59 -9.37 20.37
N GLU A 257 -10.76 -10.46 19.62
CA GLU A 257 -11.67 -11.56 19.99
C GLU A 257 -11.22 -12.24 21.30
N LYS A 258 -9.91 -12.41 21.49
CA LYS A 258 -9.32 -12.85 22.77
C LYS A 258 -9.39 -11.76 23.87
N GLY A 259 -9.58 -10.51 23.46
CA GLY A 259 -9.54 -9.26 24.21
C GLY A 259 -8.23 -9.00 24.94
N GLU A 260 -7.15 -9.39 24.27
CA GLU A 260 -5.81 -8.90 24.55
C GLU A 260 -5.70 -7.41 24.16
N THR A 261 -6.44 -6.97 23.13
CA THR A 261 -6.47 -5.58 22.63
C THR A 261 -7.90 -5.01 22.64
N PRO A 262 -8.52 -4.79 23.83
CA PRO A 262 -9.92 -4.38 23.93
C PRO A 262 -10.18 -2.92 23.53
N ILE A 263 -9.13 -2.09 23.38
CA ILE A 263 -9.20 -0.74 22.80
C ILE A 263 -8.16 -0.67 21.69
N SER A 264 -8.59 -0.30 20.48
CA SER A 264 -7.75 -0.25 19.28
C SER A 264 -7.75 1.14 18.67
N ILE A 265 -6.57 1.62 18.28
CA ILE A 265 -6.41 2.79 17.41
C ILE A 265 -6.12 2.27 16.00
N ASP A 266 -7.06 2.48 15.08
CA ASP A 266 -6.98 1.99 13.70
C ASP A 266 -7.95 2.74 12.78
N TRP A 267 -7.96 2.42 11.49
CA TRP A 267 -8.90 2.99 10.55
C TRP A 267 -10.37 2.66 10.86
N ASP A 268 -11.24 3.63 10.62
CA ASP A 268 -12.67 3.53 10.86
C ASP A 268 -13.34 2.41 10.06
N TYR A 269 -12.90 2.15 8.83
CA TYR A 269 -13.41 1.05 8.02
C TYR A 269 -13.04 -0.32 8.58
N LEU A 270 -11.85 -0.48 9.17
CA LEU A 270 -11.44 -1.73 9.82
C LEU A 270 -12.23 -1.94 11.10
N ASN A 271 -12.34 -0.90 11.92
CA ASN A 271 -13.13 -0.95 13.15
C ASN A 271 -14.63 -1.19 12.86
N ALA A 272 -15.17 -0.64 11.77
CA ALA A 272 -16.54 -0.95 11.34
C ALA A 272 -16.69 -2.40 10.87
N GLY A 273 -15.73 -2.93 10.11
CA GLY A 273 -15.68 -4.34 9.73
C GLY A 273 -15.63 -5.27 10.94
N TYR A 274 -14.85 -4.92 11.97
CA TYR A 274 -14.79 -5.65 13.23
C TYR A 274 -16.15 -5.72 13.94
N ALA A 275 -16.90 -4.61 13.96
CA ALA A 275 -18.24 -4.59 14.56
C ALA A 275 -19.20 -5.60 13.90
N ASP A 276 -19.07 -5.84 12.61
CA ASP A 276 -19.81 -6.90 11.91
C ASP A 276 -19.24 -8.30 12.18
N GLN A 277 -17.92 -8.46 12.11
CA GLN A 277 -17.22 -9.73 12.31
C GLN A 277 -17.45 -10.32 13.71
N PHE A 278 -17.66 -9.47 14.71
CA PHE A 278 -17.83 -9.87 16.10
C PHE A 278 -19.29 -10.10 16.55
N LYS A 279 -20.27 -9.88 15.67
CA LYS A 279 -21.68 -10.15 15.98
C LYS A 279 -21.87 -11.61 16.44
N GLY A 280 -22.46 -11.77 17.61
CA GLY A 280 -22.72 -13.09 18.21
C GLY A 280 -21.48 -13.78 18.81
N LYS A 281 -20.32 -13.13 18.86
CA LYS A 281 -19.07 -13.68 19.43
C LYS A 281 -18.75 -13.19 20.85
N GLY A 282 -19.66 -12.45 21.48
CA GLY A 282 -19.47 -11.95 22.86
C GLY A 282 -18.54 -10.73 22.97
N VAL A 283 -18.22 -10.07 21.85
CA VAL A 283 -17.50 -8.79 21.79
C VAL A 283 -18.50 -7.72 21.33
N ASP A 284 -18.69 -6.67 22.14
CA ASP A 284 -19.56 -5.54 21.78
C ASP A 284 -18.73 -4.38 21.25
N TRP A 285 -18.27 -4.50 19.99
CA TRP A 285 -17.34 -3.55 19.40
C TRP A 285 -18.02 -2.23 19.02
N LYS A 286 -17.56 -1.13 19.62
CA LYS A 286 -17.97 0.25 19.31
C LYS A 286 -16.85 0.96 18.57
N VAL A 287 -17.24 1.87 17.67
CA VAL A 287 -16.32 2.66 16.84
C VAL A 287 -16.57 4.14 17.09
N ALA A 288 -15.51 4.90 17.35
CA ALA A 288 -15.55 6.33 17.51
C ALA A 288 -14.47 6.98 16.64
N VAL A 289 -14.83 7.94 15.79
CA VAL A 289 -13.84 8.81 15.15
C VAL A 289 -13.56 9.98 16.10
N PRO A 290 -12.33 10.10 16.64
CA PRO A 290 -12.02 11.07 17.69
C PRO A 290 -12.07 12.49 17.15
N THR A 291 -12.93 13.31 17.76
CA THR A 291 -13.14 14.72 17.35
C THR A 291 -11.98 15.64 17.70
N ASP A 292 -11.14 15.25 18.67
CA ASP A 292 -9.91 15.95 19.02
C ASP A 292 -8.77 15.66 18.05
N GLY A 293 -8.77 14.50 17.37
CA GLY A 293 -7.69 14.04 16.50
C GLY A 293 -8.15 13.59 15.12
N VAL A 294 -8.94 14.41 14.42
CA VAL A 294 -9.51 14.04 13.10
C VAL A 294 -8.39 13.95 12.05
N TYR A 295 -7.97 12.72 11.73
CA TYR A 295 -7.00 12.42 10.69
C TYR A 295 -7.61 11.50 9.64
N ALA A 296 -7.60 11.92 8.38
CA ALA A 296 -8.00 11.10 7.25
C ALA A 296 -6.80 10.82 6.35
N GLN A 297 -6.74 9.62 5.79
CA GLN A 297 -5.74 9.30 4.77
C GLN A 297 -6.21 8.15 3.89
N TYR A 298 -5.55 8.01 2.75
CA TYR A 298 -5.73 6.92 1.81
C TYR A 298 -4.48 6.03 1.77
N TYR A 299 -4.71 4.78 1.39
CA TYR A 299 -3.65 3.93 0.86
C TYR A 299 -3.40 4.28 -0.61
N SER A 300 -2.23 3.87 -1.10
CA SER A 300 -1.75 4.17 -2.44
C SER A 300 -1.31 2.89 -3.14
N GLN A 301 -1.94 2.61 -4.28
CA GLN A 301 -1.54 1.57 -5.21
C GLN A 301 -0.27 2.01 -5.95
N ALA A 302 0.65 1.06 -6.11
CA ALA A 302 1.84 1.22 -6.95
C ALA A 302 2.14 -0.08 -7.69
N ILE A 303 2.78 0.04 -8.86
CA ILE A 303 3.26 -1.10 -9.65
C ILE A 303 4.76 -1.24 -9.41
N ASN A 304 5.22 -2.44 -9.04
CA ASN A 304 6.65 -2.72 -9.00
C ASN A 304 7.27 -2.49 -10.40
N LYS A 305 8.30 -1.64 -10.48
CA LYS A 305 8.97 -1.33 -11.75
C LYS A 305 9.53 -2.56 -12.45
N GLU A 306 9.87 -3.59 -11.69
CA GLU A 306 10.35 -4.88 -12.18
C GLU A 306 9.37 -6.02 -11.89
N ALA A 307 8.07 -5.71 -11.89
CA ALA A 307 7.00 -6.68 -11.81
C ALA A 307 7.22 -7.82 -12.84
N PRO A 308 7.25 -9.10 -12.42
CA PRO A 308 7.32 -10.24 -13.33
C PRO A 308 6.07 -10.38 -14.23
N ASN A 309 4.91 -9.85 -13.80
CA ASN A 309 3.64 -9.87 -14.52
C ASN A 309 3.11 -8.43 -14.75
N PRO A 310 3.79 -7.63 -15.60
CA PRO A 310 3.51 -6.21 -15.76
C PRO A 310 2.15 -5.89 -16.40
N ALA A 311 1.58 -6.75 -17.25
CA ALA A 311 0.24 -6.53 -17.79
C ALA A 311 -0.83 -6.84 -16.73
N ALA A 312 -0.67 -7.92 -15.96
CA ALA A 312 -1.56 -8.26 -14.85
C ALA A 312 -1.57 -7.17 -13.78
N ALA A 313 -0.40 -6.59 -13.45
CA ALA A 313 -0.30 -5.46 -12.52
C ALA A 313 -1.13 -4.24 -12.96
N ARG A 314 -1.08 -3.90 -14.26
CA ARG A 314 -1.83 -2.76 -14.82
C ARG A 314 -3.33 -3.05 -14.89
N LEU A 315 -3.70 -4.28 -15.26
CA LEU A 315 -5.10 -4.70 -15.25
C LEU A 315 -5.68 -4.71 -13.83
N TRP A 316 -4.88 -5.08 -12.82
CA TRP A 316 -5.26 -4.98 -11.41
C TRP A 316 -5.60 -3.55 -11.02
N LEU A 317 -4.75 -2.57 -11.38
CA LEU A 317 -5.07 -1.16 -11.18
C LEU A 317 -6.35 -0.75 -11.95
N GLU A 318 -6.52 -1.10 -13.23
CA GLU A 318 -7.77 -0.79 -13.95
C GLU A 318 -9.01 -1.39 -13.27
N PHE A 319 -8.88 -2.58 -12.68
CA PHE A 319 -9.96 -3.21 -11.94
C PHE A 319 -10.28 -2.46 -10.64
N LEU A 320 -9.28 -2.14 -9.82
CA LEU A 320 -9.47 -1.42 -8.56
C LEU A 320 -10.11 -0.04 -8.76
N TYR A 321 -9.74 0.65 -9.84
CA TYR A 321 -10.25 1.99 -10.18
C TYR A 321 -11.49 1.96 -11.10
N SER A 322 -12.08 0.78 -11.32
CA SER A 322 -13.39 0.66 -11.95
C SER A 322 -14.52 0.88 -10.93
N ALA A 323 -15.74 1.17 -11.40
CA ALA A 323 -16.91 1.27 -10.51
C ALA A 323 -17.14 -0.04 -9.72
N GLU A 324 -16.81 -1.20 -10.29
CA GLU A 324 -16.89 -2.49 -9.60
C GLU A 324 -15.88 -2.56 -8.44
N GLY A 325 -14.61 -2.29 -8.70
CA GLY A 325 -13.56 -2.30 -7.67
C GLY A 325 -13.82 -1.29 -6.55
N GLN A 326 -14.23 -0.06 -6.91
CA GLN A 326 -14.52 0.97 -5.93
C GLN A 326 -15.77 0.63 -5.07
N ASN A 327 -16.80 0.01 -5.63
CA ASN A 327 -17.93 -0.47 -4.83
C ASN A 327 -17.57 -1.63 -3.89
N LEU A 328 -16.57 -2.44 -4.24
CA LEU A 328 -16.04 -3.45 -3.31
C LEU A 328 -15.34 -2.82 -2.11
N TRP A 329 -14.67 -1.65 -2.28
CA TRP A 329 -14.15 -0.86 -1.16
C TRP A 329 -15.26 -0.35 -0.25
N LEU A 330 -16.36 0.18 -0.81
CA LEU A 330 -17.52 0.62 -0.03
C LEU A 330 -18.13 -0.53 0.79
N LYS A 331 -18.18 -1.74 0.22
CA LYS A 331 -18.66 -2.93 0.95
C LYS A 331 -17.74 -3.29 2.12
N GLY A 332 -16.46 -2.97 2.03
CA GLY A 332 -15.47 -3.04 3.12
C GLY A 332 -15.47 -1.83 4.05
N TYR A 333 -16.50 -0.98 4.03
CA TYR A 333 -16.62 0.27 4.80
C TYR A 333 -15.59 1.36 4.47
N ALA A 334 -14.71 1.13 3.49
CA ALA A 334 -13.69 2.07 3.09
C ALA A 334 -14.26 3.11 2.12
N ARG A 335 -13.64 4.30 2.10
CA ARG A 335 -14.02 5.39 1.20
C ARG A 335 -13.16 5.33 -0.06
N PRO A 336 -13.70 4.90 -1.22
CA PRO A 336 -12.96 4.93 -2.47
C PRO A 336 -12.57 6.35 -2.88
N VAL A 337 -11.42 6.49 -3.52
CA VAL A 337 -10.90 7.76 -4.03
C VAL A 337 -11.83 8.36 -5.09
N LEU A 338 -12.52 7.50 -5.85
CA LEU A 338 -13.45 7.91 -6.90
C LEU A 338 -14.86 8.15 -6.37
N LEU A 339 -15.13 8.01 -5.06
CA LEU A 339 -16.47 8.18 -4.50
C LEU A 339 -17.16 9.49 -4.91
N PRO A 340 -16.48 10.67 -4.91
CA PRO A 340 -17.12 11.91 -5.38
C PRO A 340 -17.59 11.82 -6.83
N GLY A 341 -16.75 11.31 -7.73
CA GLY A 341 -17.09 11.13 -9.14
C GLY A 341 -18.17 10.06 -9.35
N MET A 342 -18.08 8.94 -8.64
CA MET A 342 -19.09 7.86 -8.70
C MET A 342 -20.46 8.31 -8.19
N THR A 343 -20.50 9.22 -7.20
CA THR A 343 -21.74 9.80 -6.70
C THR A 343 -22.40 10.68 -7.76
N GLN A 344 -21.62 11.52 -8.43
CA GLN A 344 -22.10 12.36 -9.54
C GLN A 344 -22.58 11.52 -10.73
N ASP A 345 -21.86 10.44 -11.04
CA ASP A 345 -22.17 9.54 -12.15
C ASP A 345 -23.29 8.53 -11.82
N GLY A 346 -23.77 8.48 -10.57
CA GLY A 346 -24.79 7.52 -10.13
C GLY A 346 -24.32 6.05 -10.10
N THR A 347 -23.00 5.81 -10.00
CA THR A 347 -22.39 4.47 -10.01
C THR A 347 -21.98 3.97 -8.63
N ALA A 348 -22.06 4.82 -7.60
CA ALA A 348 -21.83 4.42 -6.21
C ALA A 348 -23.02 3.63 -5.64
N ASP A 349 -22.74 2.49 -5.02
CA ASP A 349 -23.72 1.71 -4.26
C ASP A 349 -24.19 2.52 -3.05
N GLN A 350 -25.41 3.06 -3.13
CA GLN A 350 -25.98 3.93 -2.10
C GLN A 350 -26.19 3.20 -0.77
N ALA A 351 -26.45 1.90 -0.79
CA ALA A 351 -26.64 1.13 0.44
C ALA A 351 -25.31 0.93 1.17
N ALA A 352 -24.21 0.74 0.42
CA ALA A 352 -22.87 0.67 0.99
C ALA A 352 -22.39 2.06 1.47
N VAL A 353 -22.64 3.13 0.71
CA VAL A 353 -22.34 4.51 1.14
C VAL A 353 -23.04 4.86 2.46
N ALA A 354 -24.32 4.50 2.60
CA ALA A 354 -25.09 4.75 3.83
C ALA A 354 -24.54 4.02 5.07
N LYS A 355 -23.71 2.99 4.87
CA LYS A 355 -23.07 2.22 5.95
C LYS A 355 -21.69 2.73 6.34
N LEU A 356 -21.11 3.68 5.60
CA LEU A 356 -19.82 4.25 5.93
C LEU A 356 -19.86 4.87 7.34
N PRO A 357 -18.76 4.76 8.12
CA PRO A 357 -18.67 5.43 9.41
C PRO A 357 -18.97 6.92 9.27
N GLN A 358 -19.78 7.44 10.18
CA GLN A 358 -20.17 8.85 10.16
C GLN A 358 -18.99 9.71 10.61
N VAL A 359 -18.71 10.76 9.84
CA VAL A 359 -17.61 11.70 10.08
C VAL A 359 -18.11 13.12 9.92
N GLN A 360 -17.55 14.04 10.71
CA GLN A 360 -17.91 15.45 10.68
C GLN A 360 -16.81 16.26 10.01
N GLY A 361 -17.21 17.30 9.27
CA GLY A 361 -16.30 18.23 8.60
C GLY A 361 -15.80 17.75 7.23
N THR A 362 -14.96 18.58 6.62
CA THR A 362 -14.29 18.26 5.35
C THR A 362 -12.94 17.62 5.67
N PRO A 363 -12.59 16.47 5.05
CA PRO A 363 -11.27 15.87 5.26
C PRO A 363 -10.17 16.83 4.81
N ALA A 364 -9.15 16.94 5.64
CA ALA A 364 -7.89 17.59 5.29
C ALA A 364 -6.79 16.54 5.29
N PHE A 365 -5.81 16.72 4.41
CA PHE A 365 -4.68 15.79 4.25
C PHE A 365 -3.37 16.56 4.43
N PRO A 366 -2.35 15.94 5.06
CA PRO A 366 -1.02 16.53 5.12
C PRO A 366 -0.46 16.71 3.71
N ALA A 367 0.24 17.82 3.52
CA ALA A 367 1.00 18.06 2.31
C ALA A 367 2.14 17.03 2.18
N SER A 368 2.65 16.92 0.97
CA SER A 368 3.72 16.00 0.63
C SER A 368 4.96 16.16 1.54
N GLU A 369 5.49 17.37 1.67
CA GLU A 369 6.68 17.62 2.49
C GLU A 369 6.45 17.33 3.99
N GLU A 370 5.21 17.50 4.46
CA GLU A 370 4.82 17.22 5.85
C GLU A 370 4.84 15.71 6.14
N LEU A 371 4.31 14.88 5.23
CA LEU A 371 4.39 13.43 5.32
C LEU A 371 5.83 12.92 5.40
N ASP A 372 6.73 13.47 4.56
CA ASP A 372 8.13 13.05 4.51
C ASP A 372 8.85 13.42 5.81
N LYS A 373 8.66 14.66 6.28
CA LYS A 373 9.22 15.14 7.55
C LYS A 373 8.70 14.33 8.74
N ALA A 374 7.41 14.02 8.77
CA ALA A 374 6.81 13.24 9.85
C ALA A 374 7.35 11.81 9.88
N LYS A 375 7.47 11.16 8.72
CA LYS A 375 8.08 9.82 8.62
C LYS A 375 9.53 9.82 9.12
N ALA A 376 10.34 10.80 8.73
CA ALA A 376 11.71 10.95 9.21
C ALA A 376 11.77 11.17 10.73
N THR A 377 10.93 12.07 11.25
CA THR A 377 10.84 12.37 12.69
C THR A 377 10.45 11.12 13.49
N LEU A 378 9.49 10.35 13.00
CA LEU A 378 9.03 9.14 13.65
C LEU A 378 10.13 8.07 13.68
N ALA A 379 10.81 7.84 12.56
CA ALA A 379 11.92 6.89 12.47
C ALA A 379 13.06 7.23 13.46
N GLU A 380 13.33 8.51 13.69
CA GLU A 380 14.36 8.95 14.64
C GLU A 380 13.92 8.81 16.11
N LYS A 381 12.65 9.10 16.41
CA LYS A 381 12.23 9.39 17.80
C LYS A 381 11.33 8.36 18.44
N TRP A 382 10.68 7.48 17.66
CA TRP A 382 9.68 6.54 18.17
C TRP A 382 10.24 5.61 19.25
N ASP A 383 11.35 4.92 18.96
CA ASP A 383 11.94 3.94 19.89
C ASP A 383 12.40 4.59 21.20
N LYS A 384 12.86 5.84 21.15
CA LYS A 384 13.21 6.62 22.35
C LYS A 384 11.98 7.05 23.16
N ALA A 385 10.88 7.39 22.49
CA ALA A 385 9.64 7.73 23.18
C ALA A 385 9.02 6.50 23.86
N LEU A 386 9.20 5.33 23.25
CA LEU A 386 8.77 4.04 23.78
C LEU A 386 9.87 3.26 24.52
N SER A 387 10.98 3.86 24.94
CA SER A 387 11.99 3.17 25.77
C SER A 387 11.57 3.12 27.22
#